data_AF-F9U9P9-F1
#
_entry.id   AF-F9U9P9-F1
#
_cell.length_a   1.000
_cell.length_b   1.000
_cell.length_c   1.000
_cell.angle_alpha   90.00
_cell.angle_beta   90.00
_cell.angle_gamma   90.00
#
_symmetry.space_group_name_H-M   'P 1'
#
loop_
_entity.id
_entity.type
_entity.pdbx_description
1 polymer ?
#
loop_
_entity_poly.entity_id
_entity_poly.type
_entity_poly.pdbx_seq_one_letter_code
_entity_poly.pdbx_strand_id
1 'polypeptide(L)'
;MPPSSDEHRDAALLDILKEGFGLGSDARIADFLGITRTTIHSVRHGKARLGIMQRLKIMDHIGFLHSRQWLESILPEQLSERIRRSSHALAQRQANARQRPQPTPTPDGELIDLVQLACGFRTDTELADFLGVARNTISNVRAGRACLGPRPRLRILNSFAPFDTERVDAVLDSPDALAQAVREWIARNDADQGRVQAPEKGVSR
;
A
#
# COMPACT_ATOMS: atom_id res chain seq x y z
N MET A 1 10.88 -30.51 7.38
CA MET A 1 10.64 -29.59 6.25
C MET A 1 11.74 -28.56 6.26
N PRO A 2 12.57 -28.46 5.21
CA PRO A 2 13.51 -27.36 5.09
C PRO A 2 12.74 -26.03 4.91
N PRO A 3 13.20 -24.93 5.51
CA PRO A 3 12.61 -23.61 5.29
C PRO A 3 12.65 -23.27 3.80
N SER A 4 11.55 -22.70 3.28
CA SER A 4 11.47 -22.34 1.88
C SER A 4 12.49 -21.23 1.57
N SER A 5 13.10 -21.26 0.38
CA SER A 5 14.16 -20.32 -0.05
C SER A 5 13.77 -18.85 0.07
N ASP A 6 12.47 -18.55 0.11
CA ASP A 6 11.87 -17.23 0.27
C ASP A 6 11.94 -16.66 1.70
N GLU A 7 12.01 -17.51 2.71
CA GLU A 7 11.99 -17.11 4.13
C GLU A 7 13.31 -16.42 4.54
N HIS A 8 14.43 -16.83 3.96
CA HIS A 8 15.73 -16.18 4.15
C HIS A 8 15.82 -14.84 3.40
N ARG A 9 14.96 -14.61 2.42
CA ARG A 9 14.97 -13.37 1.60
C ARG A 9 14.34 -12.20 2.33
N ASP A 10 13.28 -12.43 3.11
CA ASP A 10 12.72 -11.38 3.98
C ASP A 10 13.74 -10.99 5.07
N ALA A 11 14.54 -11.93 5.59
CA ALA A 11 15.63 -11.61 6.51
C ALA A 11 16.70 -10.71 5.87
N ALA A 12 17.10 -11.01 4.62
CA ALA A 12 18.03 -10.16 3.87
C ALA A 12 17.44 -8.77 3.57
N LEU A 13 16.14 -8.70 3.26
CA LEU A 13 15.43 -7.42 3.14
C LEU A 13 15.52 -6.60 4.42
N LEU A 14 15.35 -7.21 5.60
CA LEU A 14 15.50 -6.48 6.87
C LEU A 14 16.89 -5.85 7.04
N ASP A 15 17.97 -6.52 6.62
CA ASP A 15 19.31 -5.93 6.67
C ASP A 15 19.46 -4.74 5.72
N ILE A 16 18.92 -4.86 4.50
CA ILE A 16 18.89 -3.75 3.55
C ILE A 16 18.11 -2.56 4.11
N LEU A 17 17.00 -2.80 4.84
CA LEU A 17 16.26 -1.73 5.50
C LEU A 17 17.04 -1.09 6.64
N LYS A 18 17.81 -1.87 7.42
CA LYS A 18 18.66 -1.32 8.49
C LYS A 18 19.67 -0.34 7.95
N GLU A 19 20.36 -0.73 6.88
CA GLU A 19 21.38 0.08 6.22
C GLU A 19 20.73 1.27 5.52
N GLY A 20 19.77 1.01 4.63
CA GLY A 20 19.15 2.03 3.79
C GLY A 20 18.39 3.09 4.56
N PHE A 21 17.68 2.72 5.62
CA PHE A 21 16.85 3.67 6.38
C PHE A 21 17.57 4.19 7.64
N GLY A 22 18.83 3.80 7.87
CA GLY A 22 19.58 4.18 9.09
C GLY A 22 18.97 3.60 10.38
N LEU A 23 18.25 2.48 10.28
CA LEU A 23 17.60 1.83 11.41
C LEU A 23 18.63 0.91 12.11
N GLY A 24 19.45 1.49 12.99
CA GLY A 24 20.56 0.80 13.66
C GLY A 24 20.22 -0.39 14.55
N SER A 25 18.95 -0.82 14.64
CA SER A 25 18.58 -2.03 15.40
C SER A 25 17.28 -2.66 14.92
N ASP A 26 17.13 -3.95 15.17
CA ASP A 26 15.90 -4.71 14.88
C ASP A 26 14.70 -4.16 15.66
N ALA A 27 14.93 -3.51 16.80
CA ALA A 27 13.89 -2.79 17.54
C ALA A 27 13.34 -1.60 16.73
N ARG A 28 14.22 -0.79 16.13
CA ARG A 28 13.80 0.34 15.30
C ARG A 28 13.08 -0.10 14.03
N ILE A 29 13.48 -1.23 13.45
CA ILE A 29 12.73 -1.83 12.33
C ILE A 29 11.34 -2.26 12.78
N ALA A 30 11.23 -2.91 13.93
CA ALA A 30 9.96 -3.34 14.49
C ALA A 30 9.01 -2.15 14.68
N ASP A 31 9.53 -1.06 15.25
CA ASP A 31 8.81 0.20 15.47
C ASP A 31 8.37 0.82 14.13
N PHE A 32 9.29 0.92 13.15
CA PHE A 32 8.99 1.43 11.80
C PHE A 32 7.89 0.62 11.09
N LEU A 33 8.02 -0.71 11.08
CA LEU A 33 7.07 -1.60 10.44
C LEU A 33 5.75 -1.73 11.25
N GLY A 34 5.74 -1.31 12.52
CA GLY A 34 4.61 -1.45 13.44
C GLY A 34 4.32 -2.90 13.78
N ILE A 35 5.37 -3.72 13.97
CA ILE A 35 5.28 -5.12 14.36
C ILE A 35 6.13 -5.38 15.61
N THR A 36 5.95 -6.54 16.24
CA THR A 36 6.70 -6.85 17.47
C THR A 36 8.13 -7.27 17.15
N ARG A 37 9.04 -7.10 18.12
CA ARG A 37 10.41 -7.64 18.04
C ARG A 37 10.42 -9.16 17.87
N THR A 38 9.46 -9.86 18.46
CA THR A 38 9.27 -11.31 18.28
C THR A 38 8.94 -11.66 16.85
N THR A 39 8.10 -10.85 16.18
CA THR A 39 7.80 -11.02 14.75
C THR A 39 9.06 -10.82 13.90
N ILE A 40 9.86 -9.79 14.19
CA ILE A 40 11.16 -9.58 13.51
C ILE A 40 12.06 -10.80 13.72
N HIS A 41 12.20 -11.29 14.94
CA HIS A 41 13.01 -12.47 15.24
C HIS A 41 12.53 -13.71 14.46
N SER A 42 11.22 -13.93 14.37
CA SER A 42 10.66 -15.01 13.56
C SER A 42 10.99 -14.84 12.06
N VAL A 43 10.93 -13.62 11.52
CA VAL A 43 11.32 -13.34 10.13
C VAL A 43 12.82 -13.60 9.92
N ARG A 44 13.68 -13.18 10.86
CA ARG A 44 15.13 -13.44 10.80
C ARG A 44 15.48 -14.92 10.71
N HIS A 45 14.72 -15.77 11.40
CA HIS A 45 14.92 -17.21 11.40
C HIS A 45 14.08 -17.94 10.35
N GLY A 46 13.47 -17.22 9.42
CA GLY A 46 12.65 -17.78 8.36
C GLY A 46 11.34 -18.42 8.84
N LYS A 47 10.94 -18.21 10.09
CA LYS A 47 9.70 -18.76 10.67
C LYS A 47 8.47 -17.94 10.33
N ALA A 48 8.65 -16.75 9.76
CA ALA A 48 7.58 -15.84 9.36
C ALA A 48 8.00 -15.00 8.14
N ARG A 49 7.01 -14.42 7.46
CA ARG A 49 7.20 -13.48 6.35
C ARG A 49 6.64 -12.11 6.71
N LEU A 50 7.14 -11.06 6.05
CA LEU A 50 6.54 -9.74 6.14
C LEU A 50 5.17 -9.73 5.47
N GLY A 51 4.16 -9.24 6.19
CA GLY A 51 2.83 -9.07 5.65
C GLY A 51 2.77 -7.93 4.63
N ILE A 52 1.68 -7.92 3.85
CA ILE A 52 1.48 -6.94 2.80
C ILE A 52 1.49 -5.50 3.29
N MET A 53 1.01 -5.24 4.51
CA MET A 53 1.02 -3.91 5.11
C MET A 53 2.45 -3.44 5.40
N GLN A 54 3.33 -4.33 5.85
CA GLN A 54 4.74 -4.00 6.08
C GLN A 54 5.46 -3.71 4.75
N ARG A 55 5.16 -4.50 3.70
CA ARG A 55 5.70 -4.25 2.35
C ARG A 55 5.22 -2.90 1.80
N LEU A 56 3.94 -2.56 1.98
CA LEU A 56 3.40 -1.25 1.59
C LEU A 56 4.04 -0.10 2.35
N LYS A 57 4.31 -0.24 3.66
CA LYS A 57 5.07 0.76 4.44
C LYS A 57 6.45 1.01 3.86
N ILE A 58 7.15 -0.04 3.46
CA ILE A 58 8.47 0.08 2.83
C ILE A 58 8.35 0.82 1.49
N MET A 59 7.39 0.43 0.64
CA MET A 59 7.14 1.06 -0.65
C MET A 59 6.77 2.55 -0.54
N ASP A 60 5.93 2.89 0.45
CA ASP A 60 5.52 4.26 0.73
C ASP A 60 6.71 5.12 1.17
N HIS A 61 7.57 4.59 2.05
CA HIS A 61 8.75 5.29 2.53
C HIS A 61 9.74 5.63 1.41
N ILE A 62 9.99 4.69 0.49
CA ILE A 62 10.89 4.90 -0.65
C ILE A 62 10.25 5.72 -1.78
N GLY A 63 8.97 6.11 -1.64
CA GLY A 63 8.22 6.83 -2.67
C GLY A 63 8.16 6.04 -3.98
N PHE A 64 7.91 4.74 -3.91
CA PHE A 64 8.08 3.79 -5.02
C PHE A 64 7.42 4.23 -6.34
N LEU A 65 6.28 4.92 -6.27
CA LEU A 65 5.57 5.46 -7.43
C LEU A 65 5.57 6.99 -7.49
N HIS A 66 6.68 7.60 -7.07
CA HIS A 66 6.90 9.05 -7.08
C HIS A 66 5.91 9.85 -6.21
N SER A 67 5.17 9.18 -5.33
CA SER A 67 4.24 9.77 -4.36
C SER A 67 4.47 9.12 -3.00
N ARG A 68 4.73 9.94 -1.99
CA ARG A 68 4.69 9.55 -0.57
C ARG A 68 3.24 9.75 -0.10
N GLN A 69 2.76 8.95 0.87
CA GLN A 69 1.38 8.93 1.41
C GLN A 69 0.41 7.96 0.73
N TRP A 70 0.94 6.90 0.10
CA TRP A 70 0.14 5.83 -0.46
C TRP A 70 -0.71 5.12 0.60
N LEU A 71 -0.16 4.93 1.79
CA LEU A 71 -0.89 4.32 2.91
C LEU A 71 -2.12 5.13 3.33
N GLU A 72 -2.03 6.45 3.29
CA GLU A 72 -3.16 7.33 3.57
C GLU A 72 -4.17 7.28 2.41
N SER A 73 -3.69 7.26 1.17
CA SER A 73 -4.54 7.27 -0.02
C SER A 73 -5.42 6.01 -0.18
N ILE A 74 -5.05 4.89 0.44
CA ILE A 74 -5.83 3.65 0.43
C ILE A 74 -6.82 3.55 1.61
N LEU A 75 -6.88 4.56 2.49
CA LEU A 75 -7.87 4.58 3.57
C LEU A 75 -9.29 4.75 3.00
N PRO A 76 -10.31 4.11 3.60
CA PRO A 76 -11.67 4.15 3.07
C PRO A 76 -12.21 5.55 2.85
N GLU A 77 -11.93 6.47 3.77
CA GLU A 77 -12.39 7.85 3.73
C GLU A 77 -11.72 8.62 2.59
N GLN A 78 -10.43 8.41 2.37
CA GLN A 78 -9.65 9.06 1.31
C GLN A 78 -10.06 8.54 -0.08
N LEU A 79 -10.28 7.23 -0.21
CA LEU A 79 -10.81 6.63 -1.43
C LEU A 79 -12.22 7.14 -1.72
N SER A 80 -13.09 7.15 -0.71
CA SER A 80 -14.46 7.65 -0.86
C SER A 80 -14.50 9.10 -1.32
N GLU A 81 -13.69 9.96 -0.71
CA GLU A 81 -13.57 11.36 -1.11
C GLU A 81 -13.04 11.52 -2.53
N ARG A 82 -12.01 10.74 -2.89
CA ARG A 82 -11.46 10.76 -4.25
C ARG A 82 -12.49 10.33 -5.29
N ILE A 83 -13.26 9.29 -5.03
CA ILE A 83 -14.33 8.80 -5.90
C ILE A 83 -15.42 9.87 -6.09
N ARG A 84 -15.81 10.56 -5.01
CA ARG A 84 -16.80 11.64 -5.08
C ARG A 84 -16.30 12.81 -5.92
N ARG A 85 -15.00 13.15 -5.83
CA ARG A 85 -14.38 14.21 -6.66
C ARG A 85 -14.28 13.82 -8.13
N SER A 86 -13.95 12.57 -8.43
CA SER A 86 -13.77 12.12 -9.82
C SER A 86 -15.11 11.84 -10.52
N SER A 87 -16.19 11.59 -9.78
CA SER A 87 -17.49 11.27 -10.35
C SER A 87 -18.51 12.40 -10.17
N HIS A 88 -18.65 13.22 -11.23
CA HIS A 88 -19.70 14.27 -11.31
C HIS A 88 -21.12 13.72 -11.13
N ALA A 89 -21.39 12.51 -11.62
CA ALA A 89 -22.70 11.85 -11.49
C ALA A 89 -23.02 11.45 -10.03
N LEU A 90 -22.00 11.07 -9.25
CA LEU A 90 -22.13 10.80 -7.82
C LEU A 90 -22.44 12.08 -7.03
N ALA A 91 -21.73 13.17 -7.32
CA ALA A 91 -21.98 14.47 -6.72
C ALA A 91 -23.43 14.95 -6.96
N GLN A 92 -23.94 14.77 -8.18
CA GLN A 92 -25.34 15.10 -8.53
C GLN A 92 -26.35 14.16 -7.85
N ARG A 93 -26.10 12.85 -7.79
CA ARG A 93 -27.00 11.88 -7.13
C ARG A 93 -27.04 12.07 -5.61
N GLN A 94 -25.92 12.37 -4.96
CA GLN A 94 -25.90 12.63 -3.51
C GLN A 94 -26.62 13.94 -3.14
N ALA A 95 -26.55 14.96 -4.00
CA ALA A 95 -27.37 16.17 -3.84
C ALA A 95 -28.88 15.84 -3.84
N ASN A 96 -29.29 14.84 -4.62
CA ASN A 96 -30.68 14.41 -4.74
C ASN A 96 -31.13 13.32 -3.73
N ALA A 97 -30.21 12.53 -3.18
CA ALA A 97 -30.52 11.32 -2.40
C ALA A 97 -30.63 11.51 -0.87
N ARG A 98 -30.67 12.74 -0.37
CA ARG A 98 -30.68 13.08 1.08
C ARG A 98 -31.92 12.61 1.89
N GLN A 99 -32.68 11.61 1.46
CA GLN A 99 -34.01 11.29 2.02
C GLN A 99 -34.26 9.82 2.43
N ARG A 100 -33.24 8.97 2.67
CA ARG A 100 -33.49 7.65 3.28
C ARG A 100 -32.64 7.40 4.53
N PRO A 101 -33.26 7.05 5.66
CA PRO A 101 -32.53 6.51 6.80
C PRO A 101 -32.05 5.11 6.44
N GLN A 102 -30.81 5.01 5.97
CA GLN A 102 -30.07 3.75 5.92
C GLN A 102 -29.37 3.57 7.28
N PRO A 103 -29.16 2.33 7.76
CA PRO A 103 -28.23 2.09 8.85
C PRO A 103 -26.88 2.75 8.50
N THR A 104 -26.22 3.38 9.46
CA THR A 104 -24.91 4.02 9.25
C THR A 104 -23.95 2.98 8.66
N PRO A 105 -23.60 3.08 7.37
CA PRO A 105 -22.71 2.11 6.74
C PRO A 105 -21.35 2.18 7.42
N THR A 106 -20.64 1.05 7.50
CA THR A 106 -19.22 1.09 7.83
C THR A 106 -18.46 1.85 6.75
N PRO A 107 -17.27 2.44 7.03
CA PRO A 107 -16.50 3.15 6.01
C PRO A 107 -16.19 2.29 4.79
N ASP A 108 -15.84 1.01 4.98
CA ASP A 108 -15.62 0.07 3.87
C ASP A 108 -16.94 -0.31 3.16
N GLY A 109 -18.06 -0.37 3.88
CA GLY A 109 -19.39 -0.60 3.28
C GLY A 109 -19.82 0.55 2.38
N GLU A 110 -19.63 1.79 2.84
CA GLU A 110 -19.86 2.99 2.04
C GLU A 110 -18.94 3.02 0.82
N LEU A 111 -17.65 2.73 1.01
CA LEU A 111 -16.68 2.67 -0.07
C LEU A 111 -17.10 1.67 -1.16
N ILE A 112 -17.56 0.47 -0.78
CA ILE A 112 -18.03 -0.55 -1.72
C ILE A 112 -19.18 -0.02 -2.58
N ASP A 113 -20.16 0.63 -1.96
CA ASP A 113 -21.32 1.16 -2.67
C ASP A 113 -20.92 2.32 -3.60
N LEU A 114 -20.00 3.17 -3.16
CA LEU A 114 -19.43 4.25 -3.97
C LEU A 114 -18.68 3.69 -5.19
N VAL A 115 -17.84 2.68 -5.02
CA VAL A 115 -17.08 2.05 -6.12
C VAL A 115 -18.02 1.36 -7.09
N GLN A 116 -19.00 0.60 -6.59
CA GLN A 116 -20.00 -0.06 -7.43
C GLN A 116 -20.70 0.93 -8.34
N LEU A 117 -21.12 2.05 -7.79
CA LEU A 117 -21.80 3.10 -8.54
C LEU A 117 -20.85 3.84 -9.49
N ALA A 118 -19.67 4.24 -9.03
CA ALA A 118 -18.70 5.00 -9.82
C ALA A 118 -18.18 4.22 -11.03
N CYS A 119 -17.92 2.92 -10.87
CA CYS A 119 -17.43 2.04 -11.93
C CYS A 119 -18.56 1.39 -12.74
N GLY A 120 -19.83 1.58 -12.34
CA GLY A 120 -20.99 1.06 -13.07
C GLY A 120 -21.20 -0.45 -12.98
N PHE A 121 -20.69 -1.10 -11.93
CA PHE A 121 -20.89 -2.55 -11.74
C PHE A 121 -22.36 -2.85 -11.41
N ARG A 122 -22.95 -3.79 -12.15
CA ARG A 122 -24.37 -4.14 -12.05
C ARG A 122 -24.62 -5.16 -10.95
N THR A 123 -23.60 -5.95 -10.59
CA THR A 123 -23.73 -7.03 -9.63
C THR A 123 -22.56 -7.06 -8.65
N ASP A 124 -22.81 -7.64 -7.47
CA ASP A 124 -21.76 -7.90 -6.48
C ASP A 124 -20.70 -8.86 -7.01
N THR A 125 -21.04 -9.72 -7.96
CA THR A 125 -20.10 -10.61 -8.66
C THR A 125 -19.09 -9.80 -9.46
N GLU A 126 -19.55 -8.86 -10.30
CA GLU A 126 -18.67 -8.01 -11.09
C GLU A 126 -17.72 -7.19 -10.19
N LEU A 127 -18.26 -6.63 -9.10
CA LEU A 127 -17.45 -5.90 -8.13
C LEU A 127 -16.43 -6.81 -7.42
N ALA A 128 -16.83 -8.01 -7.01
CA ALA A 128 -15.94 -8.96 -6.35
C ALA A 128 -14.79 -9.40 -7.28
N ASP A 129 -15.09 -9.68 -8.54
CA ASP A 129 -14.12 -10.05 -9.56
C ASP A 129 -13.12 -8.91 -9.80
N PHE A 130 -13.62 -7.68 -9.94
CA PHE A 130 -12.78 -6.48 -10.04
C PHE A 130 -11.86 -6.32 -8.83
N LEU A 131 -12.39 -6.45 -7.60
CA LEU A 131 -11.61 -6.35 -6.37
C LEU A 131 -10.69 -7.55 -6.12
N GLY A 132 -10.88 -8.66 -6.84
CA GLY A 132 -10.13 -9.90 -6.65
C GLY A 132 -10.43 -10.57 -5.32
N VAL A 133 -11.68 -10.51 -4.85
CA VAL A 133 -12.12 -11.08 -3.57
C VAL A 133 -13.20 -12.14 -3.79
N ALA A 134 -13.39 -13.02 -2.81
CA ALA A 134 -14.49 -13.97 -2.85
C ALA A 134 -15.84 -13.24 -2.82
N ARG A 135 -16.84 -13.74 -3.56
CA ARG A 135 -18.17 -13.10 -3.72
C ARG A 135 -18.89 -12.78 -2.40
N ASN A 136 -18.72 -13.63 -1.38
CA ASN A 136 -19.29 -13.41 -0.05
C ASN A 136 -18.65 -12.23 0.71
N THR A 137 -17.47 -11.77 0.29
CA THR A 137 -16.73 -10.68 0.93
C THR A 137 -17.51 -9.37 0.82
N ILE A 138 -18.13 -9.08 -0.33
CA ILE A 138 -18.89 -7.84 -0.55
C ILE A 138 -20.05 -7.73 0.45
N SER A 139 -20.83 -8.80 0.57
CA SER A 139 -21.94 -8.87 1.52
C SER A 139 -21.45 -8.73 2.97
N ASN A 140 -20.35 -9.39 3.34
CA ASN A 140 -19.78 -9.29 4.68
C ASN A 140 -19.26 -7.89 5.02
N VAL A 141 -18.64 -7.20 4.06
CA VAL A 141 -18.14 -5.84 4.26
C VAL A 141 -19.31 -4.86 4.44
N ARG A 142 -20.35 -4.95 3.59
CA ARG A 142 -21.57 -4.14 3.75
C ARG A 142 -22.25 -4.37 5.10
N ALA A 143 -22.28 -5.60 5.56
CA ALA A 143 -22.84 -5.97 6.87
C ALA A 143 -21.93 -5.57 8.05
N GLY A 144 -20.76 -4.95 7.81
CA GLY A 144 -19.79 -4.59 8.83
C GLY A 144 -19.09 -5.78 9.49
N ARG A 145 -19.19 -6.98 8.89
CA ARG A 145 -18.58 -8.22 9.39
C ARG A 145 -17.16 -8.44 8.87
N ALA A 146 -16.73 -7.66 7.89
CA ALA A 146 -15.40 -7.69 7.31
C ALA A 146 -14.94 -6.29 6.88
N CYS A 147 -13.64 -6.13 6.63
CA CYS A 147 -13.03 -4.92 6.07
C CYS A 147 -12.29 -5.27 4.78
N LEU A 148 -12.11 -4.30 3.88
CA LEU A 148 -11.32 -4.54 2.68
C LEU A 148 -9.83 -4.60 3.01
N GLY A 149 -9.16 -5.61 2.45
CA GLY A 149 -7.71 -5.70 2.52
C GLY A 149 -6.99 -4.63 1.69
N PRO A 150 -5.67 -4.48 1.83
CA PRO A 150 -4.90 -3.47 1.09
C PRO A 150 -4.92 -3.66 -0.43
N ARG A 151 -4.91 -4.90 -0.94
CA ARG A 151 -4.97 -5.19 -2.38
C ARG A 151 -6.27 -4.71 -3.03
N PRO A 152 -7.47 -5.07 -2.52
CA PRO A 152 -8.71 -4.50 -3.02
C PRO A 152 -8.71 -2.96 -3.01
N ARG A 153 -8.19 -2.33 -1.96
CA ARG A 153 -8.10 -0.87 -1.86
C ARG A 153 -7.14 -0.25 -2.88
N LEU A 154 -6.01 -0.90 -3.18
CA LEU A 154 -5.10 -0.49 -4.26
C LEU A 154 -5.77 -0.57 -5.64
N ARG A 155 -6.55 -1.62 -5.90
CA ARG A 155 -7.31 -1.75 -7.15
C ARG A 155 -8.35 -0.64 -7.31
N ILE A 156 -9.03 -0.29 -6.22
CA ILE A 156 -9.93 0.87 -6.17
C ILE A 156 -9.14 2.13 -6.50
N LEU A 157 -8.04 2.39 -5.79
CA LEU A 157 -7.22 3.58 -6.01
C LEU A 157 -6.78 3.70 -7.48
N ASN A 158 -6.32 2.60 -8.08
CA ASN A 158 -5.86 2.57 -9.46
C ASN A 158 -6.93 3.00 -10.48
N SER A 159 -8.21 2.72 -10.18
CA SER A 159 -9.32 3.13 -11.06
C SER A 159 -9.56 4.64 -11.08
N PHE A 160 -9.09 5.35 -10.06
CA PHE A 160 -9.28 6.80 -9.92
C PHE A 160 -7.96 7.59 -9.92
N ALA A 161 -6.83 6.91 -9.87
CA ALA A 161 -5.49 7.45 -10.00
C ALA A 161 -4.59 6.35 -10.58
N PRO A 162 -4.54 6.22 -11.91
CA PRO A 162 -3.84 5.13 -12.56
C PRO A 162 -2.35 5.09 -12.20
N PHE A 163 -1.85 3.89 -11.93
CA PHE A 163 -0.46 3.55 -11.74
C PHE A 163 -0.18 2.14 -12.28
N ASP A 164 1.09 1.78 -12.35
CA ASP A 164 1.51 0.45 -12.80
C ASP A 164 1.21 -0.61 -11.73
N THR A 165 0.04 -1.24 -11.83
CA THR A 165 -0.41 -2.28 -10.90
C THR A 165 0.41 -3.55 -11.01
N GLU A 166 0.89 -3.90 -12.20
CA GLU A 166 1.72 -5.11 -12.38
C GLU A 166 3.04 -4.96 -11.63
N ARG A 167 3.66 -3.79 -11.75
CA ARG A 167 4.89 -3.47 -11.01
C ARG A 167 4.65 -3.43 -9.49
N VAL A 168 3.51 -2.88 -9.04
CA VAL A 168 3.15 -2.89 -7.62
C VAL A 168 2.96 -4.31 -7.11
N ASP A 169 2.19 -5.13 -7.82
CA ASP A 169 1.94 -6.51 -7.43
C ASP A 169 3.24 -7.33 -7.42
N ALA A 170 4.11 -7.16 -8.42
CA ALA A 170 5.41 -7.81 -8.47
C ALA A 170 6.29 -7.49 -7.24
N VAL A 171 6.32 -6.22 -6.81
CA VAL A 171 7.04 -5.80 -5.61
C VAL A 171 6.37 -6.28 -4.32
N LEU A 172 5.04 -6.29 -4.29
CA LEU A 172 4.30 -6.78 -3.12
C LEU A 172 4.40 -8.29 -2.94
N ASP A 173 4.58 -9.06 -4.00
CA ASP A 173 4.69 -10.52 -3.93
C ASP A 173 6.11 -11.02 -3.73
N SER A 174 7.12 -10.28 -4.20
CA SER A 174 8.52 -10.72 -4.15
C SER A 174 9.37 -9.91 -3.15
N PRO A 175 9.93 -10.56 -2.11
CA PRO A 175 10.95 -9.96 -1.25
C PRO A 175 12.14 -9.41 -2.03
N ASP A 176 12.55 -10.11 -3.09
CA ASP A 176 13.71 -9.72 -3.91
C ASP A 176 13.42 -8.47 -4.72
N ALA A 177 12.22 -8.36 -5.29
CA ALA A 177 11.81 -7.18 -6.02
C ALA A 177 11.70 -5.96 -5.10
N LEU A 178 11.19 -6.14 -3.88
CA LEU A 178 11.17 -5.08 -2.87
C LEU A 178 12.57 -4.69 -2.41
N ALA A 179 13.44 -5.66 -2.13
CA ALA A 179 14.84 -5.41 -1.79
C ALA A 179 15.56 -4.64 -2.90
N GLN A 180 15.33 -5.01 -4.16
CA GLN A 180 15.88 -4.31 -5.32
C GLN A 180 15.38 -2.86 -5.40
N ALA A 181 14.08 -2.63 -5.22
CA ALA A 181 13.51 -1.28 -5.19
C ALA A 181 14.10 -0.40 -4.09
N VAL A 182 14.37 -0.98 -2.90
CA VAL A 182 15.04 -0.26 -1.80
C VAL A 182 16.48 0.07 -2.17
N ARG A 183 17.25 -0.87 -2.75
CA ARG A 183 18.64 -0.59 -3.19
C ARG A 183 18.71 0.51 -4.23
N GLU A 184 17.79 0.52 -5.20
CA GLU A 184 17.69 1.58 -6.22
C GLU A 184 17.34 2.94 -5.59
N TRP A 185 16.57 2.95 -4.51
CA TRP A 185 16.30 4.17 -3.75
C TRP A 185 17.53 4.65 -2.96
N ILE A 186 18.27 3.75 -2.30
CA ILE A 186 19.53 4.09 -1.61
C ILE A 186 20.51 4.73 -2.59
N ALA A 187 20.77 4.06 -3.73
CA ALA A 187 21.71 4.53 -4.74
C ALA A 187 21.34 5.93 -5.30
N ARG A 188 20.05 6.22 -5.45
CA ARG A 188 19.57 7.55 -5.87
C ARG A 188 19.85 8.62 -4.81
N ASN A 189 19.60 8.33 -3.54
CA ASN A 189 19.87 9.29 -2.47
C ASN A 189 21.36 9.53 -2.27
N ASP A 190 22.21 8.51 -2.39
CA ASP A 190 23.66 8.66 -2.29
C ASP A 190 24.21 9.52 -3.44
N ALA A 191 23.69 9.32 -4.66
CA ALA A 191 24.07 10.12 -5.82
C ALA A 191 23.66 11.61 -5.68
N ASP A 192 22.50 11.88 -5.09
CA ASP A 192 22.05 13.25 -4.83
C ASP A 192 22.84 13.92 -3.70
N GLN A 193 23.22 13.19 -2.65
CA GLN A 193 24.08 13.72 -1.57
C GLN A 193 25.52 14.00 -2.05
N GLY A 194 26.05 13.20 -2.97
CA GLY A 194 27.37 13.42 -3.58
C GLY A 194 27.44 14.65 -4.50
N ARG A 195 26.33 15.10 -5.09
CA ARG A 195 26.28 16.31 -5.93
C ARG A 195 26.35 17.62 -5.14
N VAL A 196 25.97 17.61 -3.86
CA VAL A 196 25.93 18.82 -3.02
C VAL A 196 27.32 19.16 -2.43
N GLN A 197 28.31 18.25 -2.52
CA GLN A 197 29.63 18.43 -1.91
C GLN A 197 30.77 18.80 -2.88
N ALA A 198 30.50 19.12 -4.15
CA ALA A 198 31.55 19.60 -5.05
C ALA A 198 32.03 21.00 -4.60
N PRO A 199 33.29 21.19 -4.15
CA PRO A 199 33.77 22.50 -3.77
C PRO A 199 33.93 23.34 -5.03
N GLU A 200 33.33 24.54 -5.03
CA GLU A 200 33.73 25.62 -5.93
C GLU A 200 35.22 25.88 -5.71
N LYS A 201 36.07 25.30 -6.56
CA LYS A 201 37.45 25.73 -6.66
C LYS A 201 37.43 27.12 -7.28
N GLY A 202 37.32 28.12 -6.39
CA GLY A 202 37.56 29.52 -6.69
C GLY A 202 38.91 29.65 -7.39
N VAL A 203 38.84 30.00 -8.66
CA VAL A 203 39.96 30.50 -9.45
C VAL A 203 40.41 31.80 -8.81
N SER A 204 41.49 31.78 -8.03
CA SER A 204 42.24 32.98 -7.69
C SER A 204 43.34 33.16 -8.74
N ARG A 205 43.21 34.25 -9.48
CA ARG A 205 44.22 34.79 -10.40
C ARG A 205 45.38 35.39 -9.61
#